data_AF-A0A935MZ49-F1
#
_entry.id   AF-A0A935MZ49-F1
#
_cell.length_a   1.000
_cell.length_b   1.000
_cell.length_c   1.000
_cell.angle_alpha   90.00
_cell.angle_beta   90.00
_cell.angle_gamma   90.00
#
_symmetry.space_group_name_H-M   'P 1'
#
loop_
_entity.id
_entity.type
_entity.pdbx_description
1 polymer ?
#
loop_
_entity_poly.entity_id
_entity_poly.type
_entity_poly.pdbx_seq_one_letter_code
_entity_poly.pdbx_strand_id
1 'polypeptide(L)'
;MMDLRRLFKNHFDTKEISDDNMKKFAEVHLERLSANNGTAQFTAMITSTTAAYTAYFGSITNEDTKFAIQQGLTVTMNNIVENFKNFASQKEGIVFGNFSKTSAEYQEFYPNGVSEYRQANLANIETLMTRFFAAAERHNAALGSAMQSDAENFLTDFKAARKAQLEKIGEVSAQKSTTSTNSDGIENELMKNVHLIASMFIGDVERCMDFFDQSFIRGSETADEEEEP
;
A
#
# COMPACT_ATOMS: atom_id res chain seq x y z
N MET A 1 -37.29 18.52 21.36
CA MET A 1 -36.28 18.11 22.36
C MET A 1 -34.98 17.86 21.62
N MET A 2 -33.86 18.40 22.08
CA MET A 2 -32.58 18.25 21.40
C MET A 2 -32.07 16.80 21.54
N ASP A 3 -31.61 16.19 20.43
CA ASP A 3 -31.06 14.84 20.45
C ASP A 3 -29.57 14.89 20.82
N LEU A 4 -29.25 14.57 22.07
CA LEU A 4 -27.88 14.59 22.58
C LEU A 4 -26.95 13.59 21.87
N ARG A 5 -27.49 12.55 21.21
CA ARG A 5 -26.68 11.60 20.43
C ARG A 5 -25.96 12.30 19.27
N ARG A 6 -26.57 13.36 18.72
CA ARG A 6 -25.93 14.14 17.66
C ARG A 6 -24.72 14.89 18.19
N LEU A 7 -24.76 15.39 19.42
CA LEU A 7 -23.63 16.08 20.04
C LEU A 7 -22.48 15.14 20.41
N PHE A 8 -22.76 13.87 20.69
CA PHE A 8 -21.73 12.91 21.12
C PHE A 8 -21.13 12.10 19.96
N LYS A 9 -21.63 12.28 18.73
CA LYS A 9 -21.09 11.60 17.55
C LYS A 9 -19.78 12.26 17.13
N ASN A 10 -18.80 11.47 16.69
CA ASN A 10 -17.68 12.01 15.93
C ASN A 10 -18.17 12.46 14.54
N HIS A 11 -18.14 13.77 14.31
CA HIS A 11 -18.56 14.36 13.03
C HIS A 11 -17.47 14.32 11.95
N PHE A 12 -16.24 14.03 12.33
CA PHE A 12 -15.11 13.86 11.42
C PHE A 12 -14.96 12.42 10.92
N ASP A 13 -15.56 11.44 11.62
CA ASP A 13 -15.71 10.04 11.19
C ASP A 13 -16.79 9.94 10.11
N THR A 14 -16.45 10.42 8.91
CA THR A 14 -17.29 10.35 7.72
C THR A 14 -16.43 10.24 6.46
N LYS A 15 -16.87 9.39 5.53
CA LYS A 15 -16.29 9.25 4.19
C LYS A 15 -16.47 10.47 3.29
N GLU A 16 -17.23 11.47 3.74
CA GLU A 16 -17.56 12.67 2.97
C GLU A 16 -16.45 13.73 3.03
N ILE A 17 -15.53 13.63 4.00
CA ILE A 17 -14.37 14.51 4.11
C ILE A 17 -13.18 13.77 3.49
N SER A 18 -12.61 14.33 2.43
CA SER A 18 -11.39 13.78 1.83
C SER A 18 -10.16 14.03 2.72
N ASP A 19 -9.14 13.18 2.61
CA ASP A 19 -7.88 13.31 3.35
C ASP A 19 -7.23 14.70 3.16
N ASP A 20 -7.29 15.25 1.93
CA ASP A 20 -6.78 16.59 1.62
C ASP A 20 -7.56 17.71 2.33
N ASN A 21 -8.88 17.57 2.41
CA ASN A 21 -9.72 18.51 3.13
C ASN A 21 -9.53 18.38 4.65
N MET A 22 -9.40 17.15 5.16
CA MET A 22 -9.07 16.89 6.57
C MET A 22 -7.72 17.52 6.93
N LYS A 23 -6.73 17.40 6.03
CA LYS A 23 -5.41 18.00 6.19
C LYS A 23 -5.50 19.53 6.31
N LYS A 24 -6.16 20.19 5.36
CA LYS A 24 -6.34 21.64 5.36
C LYS A 24 -7.10 22.11 6.59
N PHE A 25 -8.16 21.40 6.96
CA PHE A 25 -8.94 21.71 8.16
C PHE A 25 -8.07 21.64 9.42
N ALA A 26 -7.29 20.57 9.59
CA ALA A 26 -6.41 20.39 10.74
C ALA A 26 -5.27 21.43 10.78
N GLU A 27 -4.68 21.77 9.63
CA GLU A 27 -3.66 22.82 9.51
C GLU A 27 -4.20 24.19 9.96
N VAL A 28 -5.33 24.60 9.39
CA VAL A 28 -5.98 25.88 9.71
C VAL A 28 -6.42 25.91 11.18
N HIS A 29 -6.93 24.81 11.71
CA HIS A 29 -7.27 24.69 13.12
C HIS A 29 -6.05 24.86 14.04
N LEU A 30 -4.93 24.20 13.74
CA LEU A 30 -3.67 24.34 14.47
C LEU A 30 -3.11 25.77 14.43
N GLU A 31 -3.19 26.43 13.27
CA GLU A 31 -2.80 27.84 13.11
C GLU A 31 -3.65 28.76 13.98
N ARG A 32 -4.99 28.60 13.94
CA ARG A 32 -5.93 29.41 14.73
C ARG A 32 -5.77 29.19 16.24
N LEU A 33 -5.55 27.96 16.68
CA LEU A 33 -5.20 27.66 18.07
C LEU A 33 -3.91 28.37 18.49
N SER A 34 -2.87 28.26 17.67
CA SER A 34 -1.56 28.85 17.95
C SER A 34 -1.63 30.37 18.04
N ALA A 35 -2.35 31.02 17.12
CA ALA A 35 -2.56 32.47 17.12
C ALA A 35 -3.29 32.97 18.38
N ASN A 36 -4.15 32.15 18.97
CA ASN A 36 -4.92 32.48 20.17
C ASN A 36 -4.30 31.94 21.48
N ASN A 37 -3.08 31.37 21.44
CA ASN A 37 -2.46 30.71 22.58
C ASN A 37 -1.60 31.63 23.47
N GLY A 38 -1.89 32.94 23.52
CA GLY A 38 -1.08 33.91 24.27
C GLY A 38 -0.97 33.62 25.78
N THR A 39 -1.98 32.95 26.36
CA THR A 39 -2.02 32.52 27.77
C THR A 39 -1.63 31.06 27.98
N ALA A 40 -1.12 30.39 26.93
CA ALA A 40 -0.79 28.97 26.90
C ALA A 40 -1.98 27.99 27.13
N GLN A 41 -3.23 28.49 27.16
CA GLN A 41 -4.44 27.68 27.44
C GLN A 41 -4.73 26.59 26.39
N PHE A 42 -4.23 26.74 25.16
CA PHE A 42 -4.41 25.78 24.07
C PHE A 42 -3.18 24.88 23.85
N THR A 43 -2.12 25.01 24.64
CA THR A 43 -0.86 24.27 24.44
C THR A 43 -1.06 22.76 24.41
N ALA A 44 -1.89 22.20 25.29
CA ALA A 44 -2.20 20.78 25.32
C ALA A 44 -2.95 20.32 24.06
N MET A 45 -3.88 21.15 23.58
CA MET A 45 -4.66 20.90 22.37
C MET A 45 -3.78 20.92 21.12
N ILE A 46 -2.92 21.94 21.01
CA ILE A 46 -1.93 22.06 19.92
C ILE A 46 -1.00 20.84 19.91
N THR A 47 -0.49 20.44 21.07
CA THR A 47 0.43 19.29 21.18
C THR A 47 -0.24 18.00 20.72
N SER A 48 -1.44 17.71 21.23
CA SER A 48 -2.16 16.47 20.92
C SER A 48 -2.61 16.42 19.46
N THR A 49 -3.10 17.55 18.93
CA THR A 49 -3.52 17.67 17.52
C THR A 49 -2.32 17.56 16.57
N THR A 50 -1.19 18.17 16.90
CA THR A 50 0.05 18.05 16.10
C THR A 50 0.54 16.61 16.06
N ALA A 51 0.47 15.89 17.18
CA ALA A 51 0.85 14.48 17.25
C ALA A 51 -0.07 13.61 16.37
N ALA A 52 -1.39 13.79 16.47
CA ALA A 52 -2.37 13.08 15.65
C ALA A 52 -2.22 13.38 14.15
N TYR A 53 -2.05 14.66 13.80
CA TYR A 53 -1.81 15.13 12.44
C TYR A 53 -0.56 14.46 11.84
N THR A 54 0.56 14.51 12.58
CA THR A 54 1.85 13.96 12.11
C THR A 54 1.77 12.45 11.94
N ALA A 55 1.08 11.75 12.85
CA ALA A 55 0.88 10.31 12.76
C ALA A 55 0.09 9.93 11.50
N TYR A 56 -1.04 10.59 11.24
CA TYR A 56 -1.92 10.27 10.11
C TYR A 56 -1.32 10.63 8.75
N PHE A 57 -0.95 11.89 8.54
CA PHE A 57 -0.41 12.33 7.24
C PHE A 57 1.01 11.80 6.98
N GLY A 58 1.76 11.51 8.04
CA GLY A 58 3.00 10.74 7.96
C GLY A 58 2.77 9.29 7.53
N SER A 59 1.70 8.63 8.01
CA SER A 59 1.37 7.26 7.58
C SER A 59 0.93 7.16 6.13
N ILE A 60 0.19 8.16 5.61
CA ILE A 60 -0.24 8.23 4.20
C ILE A 60 0.98 8.29 3.26
N THR A 61 1.91 9.20 3.52
CA THR A 61 3.12 9.36 2.69
C THR A 61 3.97 8.08 2.66
N ASN A 62 4.07 7.40 3.81
CA ASN A 62 4.78 6.14 3.94
C ASN A 62 4.06 5.00 3.20
N GLU A 63 2.74 4.98 3.20
CA GLU A 63 1.93 4.00 2.48
C GLU A 63 2.15 4.10 0.96
N ASP A 64 2.07 5.30 0.39
CA ASP A 64 2.29 5.53 -1.04
C ASP A 64 3.68 5.07 -1.47
N THR A 65 4.70 5.41 -0.69
CA THR A 65 6.09 5.00 -0.96
C THR A 65 6.23 3.48 -0.95
N LYS A 66 5.65 2.80 0.04
CA LYS A 66 5.68 1.33 0.14
C LYS A 66 4.90 0.67 -1.00
N PHE A 67 3.76 1.24 -1.39
CA PHE A 67 2.96 0.74 -2.49
C PHE A 67 3.68 0.86 -3.85
N ALA A 68 4.37 1.97 -4.11
CA ALA A 68 5.20 2.13 -5.30
C ALA A 68 6.32 1.06 -5.36
N ILE A 69 6.98 0.78 -4.23
CA ILE A 69 7.99 -0.28 -4.13
C ILE A 69 7.36 -1.66 -4.40
N GLN A 70 6.17 -1.93 -3.85
CA GLN A 70 5.43 -3.18 -4.10
C GLN A 70 5.15 -3.40 -5.60
N GLN A 71 4.76 -2.34 -6.31
CA GLN A 71 4.55 -2.41 -7.76
C GLN A 71 5.86 -2.73 -8.50
N GLY A 72 6.95 -2.04 -8.15
CA GLY A 72 8.28 -2.32 -8.73
C GLY A 72 8.72 -3.78 -8.52
N LEU A 73 8.58 -4.31 -7.32
CA LEU A 73 8.89 -5.71 -7.02
C LEU A 73 8.00 -6.70 -7.79
N THR A 74 6.73 -6.34 -8.00
CA THR A 74 5.80 -7.15 -8.81
C THR A 74 6.23 -7.19 -10.27
N VAL A 75 6.67 -6.06 -10.83
CA VAL A 75 7.23 -6.01 -12.19
C VAL A 75 8.50 -6.85 -12.29
N THR A 76 9.44 -6.71 -11.35
CA THR A 76 10.67 -7.53 -11.32
C THR A 76 10.37 -9.02 -11.30
N MET A 77 9.46 -9.45 -10.43
CA MET A 77 9.04 -10.85 -10.32
C MET A 77 8.41 -11.36 -11.62
N ASN A 78 7.50 -10.59 -12.22
CA ASN A 78 6.89 -10.95 -13.50
C ASN A 78 7.92 -11.05 -14.63
N ASN A 79 8.89 -10.13 -14.68
CA ASN A 79 9.97 -10.16 -15.67
C ASN A 79 10.84 -11.42 -15.54
N ILE A 80 11.19 -11.83 -14.31
CA ILE A 80 11.95 -13.08 -14.08
C ILE A 80 11.17 -14.29 -14.60
N VAL A 81 9.87 -14.35 -14.30
CA VAL A 81 8.99 -15.43 -14.77
C VAL A 81 8.96 -15.47 -16.30
N GLU A 82 8.69 -14.35 -16.96
CA GLU A 82 8.61 -14.29 -18.42
C GLU A 82 9.97 -14.61 -19.08
N ASN A 83 11.07 -14.11 -18.52
CA ASN A 83 12.42 -14.40 -19.00
C ASN A 83 12.74 -15.90 -18.89
N PHE A 84 12.36 -16.54 -17.79
CA PHE A 84 12.52 -17.99 -17.66
C PHE A 84 11.66 -18.77 -18.66
N LYS A 85 10.40 -18.38 -18.88
CA LYS A 85 9.53 -19.02 -19.90
C LYS A 85 10.14 -18.95 -21.29
N ASN A 86 10.69 -17.78 -21.63
CA ASN A 86 11.40 -17.56 -22.89
C ASN A 86 12.67 -18.40 -22.97
N PHE A 87 13.48 -18.40 -21.91
CA PHE A 87 14.68 -19.23 -21.80
C PHE A 87 14.36 -20.72 -22.00
N ALA A 88 13.40 -21.27 -21.25
CA ALA A 88 13.00 -22.67 -21.38
C ALA A 88 12.50 -22.99 -22.79
N SER A 89 11.74 -22.08 -23.41
CA SER A 89 11.27 -22.27 -24.79
C SER A 89 12.42 -22.23 -25.81
N GLN A 90 13.38 -21.31 -25.66
CA GLN A 90 14.50 -21.16 -26.58
C GLN A 90 15.49 -22.33 -26.47
N LYS A 91 15.66 -22.88 -25.26
CA LYS A 91 16.59 -23.99 -25.01
C LYS A 91 16.05 -25.36 -25.44
N GLU A 92 14.77 -25.48 -25.83
CA GLU A 92 14.20 -26.72 -26.37
C GLU A 92 15.03 -27.27 -27.53
N GLY A 93 15.46 -26.41 -28.46
CA GLY A 93 16.26 -26.83 -29.61
C GLY A 93 17.60 -27.45 -29.22
N ILE A 94 18.25 -26.94 -28.15
CA ILE A 94 19.52 -27.47 -27.64
C ILE A 94 19.29 -28.83 -26.97
N VAL A 95 18.24 -28.94 -26.16
CA VAL A 95 17.87 -30.21 -25.52
C VAL A 95 17.52 -31.25 -26.58
N PHE A 96 16.67 -30.90 -27.54
CA PHE A 96 16.28 -31.79 -28.64
C PHE A 96 17.46 -32.24 -29.50
N GLY A 97 18.42 -31.33 -29.75
CA GLY A 97 19.62 -31.63 -30.53
C GLY A 97 20.54 -32.66 -29.88
N ASN A 98 20.58 -32.71 -28.54
CA ASN A 98 21.34 -33.71 -27.78
C ASN A 98 20.52 -34.95 -27.43
N PHE A 99 19.23 -34.78 -27.23
CA PHE A 99 18.31 -35.78 -26.73
C PHE A 99 17.05 -35.81 -27.60
N SER A 100 16.83 -36.91 -28.32
CA SER A 100 15.63 -37.05 -29.15
C SER A 100 14.35 -36.84 -28.33
N LYS A 101 13.27 -36.34 -28.96
CA LYS A 101 12.01 -36.02 -28.28
C LYS A 101 11.37 -37.20 -27.50
N THR A 102 11.69 -38.43 -27.90
CA THR A 102 11.22 -39.67 -27.27
C THR A 102 12.16 -40.20 -26.18
N SER A 103 13.30 -39.55 -25.93
CA SER A 103 14.27 -39.99 -24.94
C SER A 103 13.84 -39.62 -23.53
N ALA A 104 14.32 -40.38 -22.54
CA ALA A 104 14.02 -40.11 -21.14
C ALA A 104 14.54 -38.73 -20.71
N GLU A 105 15.74 -38.36 -21.16
CA GLU A 105 16.40 -37.09 -20.86
C GLU A 105 15.58 -35.90 -21.34
N TYR A 106 15.01 -35.97 -22.55
CA TYR A 106 14.12 -34.92 -23.05
C TYR A 106 12.88 -34.77 -22.16
N GLN A 107 12.30 -35.88 -21.72
CA GLN A 107 11.11 -35.91 -20.87
C GLN A 107 11.37 -35.37 -19.45
N GLU A 108 12.62 -35.37 -18.98
CA GLU A 108 12.99 -34.73 -17.71
C GLU A 108 12.83 -33.20 -17.77
N PHE A 109 13.08 -32.58 -18.93
CA PHE A 109 12.83 -31.15 -19.13
C PHE A 109 11.37 -30.87 -19.51
N TYR A 110 10.83 -31.59 -20.50
CA TYR A 110 9.57 -31.26 -21.15
C TYR A 110 8.56 -32.42 -21.13
N PRO A 111 8.16 -32.92 -19.95
CA PRO A 111 7.24 -34.06 -19.85
C PRO A 111 5.87 -33.78 -20.50
N ASN A 112 5.44 -32.51 -20.44
CA ASN A 112 4.20 -32.04 -21.06
C ASN A 112 4.49 -31.13 -22.28
N GLY A 113 5.69 -31.23 -22.85
CA GLY A 113 6.17 -30.35 -23.91
C GLY A 113 6.47 -28.92 -23.44
N VAL A 114 6.99 -28.09 -24.34
CA VAL A 114 7.36 -26.69 -24.04
C VAL A 114 6.17 -25.80 -23.70
N SER A 115 4.97 -26.15 -24.16
CA SER A 115 3.75 -25.41 -23.84
C SER A 115 3.49 -25.29 -22.34
N GLU A 116 3.94 -26.26 -21.54
CA GLU A 116 3.85 -26.23 -20.08
C GLU A 116 4.52 -24.98 -19.48
N TYR A 117 5.68 -24.61 -20.02
CA TYR A 117 6.41 -23.42 -19.59
C TYR A 117 5.69 -22.14 -20.03
N ARG A 118 5.21 -22.09 -21.27
CA ARG A 118 4.47 -20.92 -21.80
C ARG A 118 3.22 -20.62 -20.97
N GLN A 119 2.54 -21.66 -20.48
CA GLN A 119 1.31 -21.56 -19.70
C GLN A 119 1.55 -21.51 -18.18
N ALA A 120 2.82 -21.48 -17.75
CA ALA A 120 3.16 -21.47 -16.34
C ALA A 120 2.64 -20.20 -15.64
N ASN A 121 2.23 -20.36 -14.38
CA ASN A 121 1.75 -19.32 -13.51
C ASN A 121 2.50 -19.39 -12.16
N LEU A 122 2.22 -18.45 -11.25
CA LEU A 122 2.95 -18.37 -9.98
C LEU A 122 2.78 -19.60 -9.07
N ALA A 123 1.74 -20.41 -9.27
CA ALA A 123 1.52 -21.61 -8.48
C ALA A 123 2.45 -22.77 -8.89
N ASN A 124 2.91 -22.81 -10.15
CA ASN A 124 3.71 -23.92 -10.67
C ASN A 124 5.10 -23.53 -11.19
N ILE A 125 5.38 -22.25 -11.44
CA ILE A 125 6.63 -21.80 -12.08
C ILE A 125 7.88 -22.22 -11.30
N GLU A 126 7.85 -22.18 -9.96
CA GLU A 126 8.97 -22.61 -9.13
C GLU A 126 9.30 -24.09 -9.30
N THR A 127 8.26 -24.93 -9.36
CA THR A 127 8.41 -26.36 -9.63
C THR A 127 9.01 -26.61 -11.00
N LEU A 128 8.57 -25.84 -12.02
CA LEU A 128 9.09 -25.96 -13.38
C LEU A 128 10.56 -25.49 -13.48
N MET A 129 10.93 -24.40 -12.81
CA MET A 129 12.31 -23.92 -12.70
C MET A 129 13.20 -24.95 -12.00
N THR A 130 12.72 -25.51 -10.89
CA THR A 130 13.44 -26.55 -10.13
C THR A 130 13.68 -27.80 -10.98
N ARG A 131 12.65 -28.26 -11.70
CA ARG A 131 12.77 -29.41 -12.61
C ARG A 131 13.76 -29.14 -13.72
N PHE A 132 13.68 -27.97 -14.35
CA PHE A 132 14.58 -27.60 -15.45
C PHE A 132 16.03 -27.54 -14.98
N PHE A 133 16.30 -26.91 -13.83
CA PHE A 133 17.63 -26.86 -13.23
C PHE A 133 18.18 -28.26 -12.92
N ALA A 134 17.39 -29.12 -12.26
CA ALA A 134 17.82 -30.47 -11.91
C ALA A 134 18.15 -31.32 -13.15
N ALA A 135 17.38 -31.18 -14.23
CA ALA A 135 17.67 -31.85 -15.49
C ALA A 135 18.93 -31.27 -16.18
N ALA A 136 19.12 -29.95 -16.14
CA ALA A 136 20.32 -29.29 -16.67
C ALA A 136 21.59 -29.68 -15.91
N GLU A 137 21.52 -29.83 -14.59
CA GLU A 137 22.61 -30.32 -13.75
C GLU A 137 22.95 -31.78 -14.08
N ARG A 138 21.95 -32.66 -14.12
CA ARG A 138 22.17 -34.09 -14.42
C ARG A 138 22.82 -34.32 -15.77
N HIS A 139 22.44 -33.54 -16.77
CA HIS A 139 22.91 -33.68 -18.15
C HIS A 139 23.94 -32.61 -18.56
N ASN A 140 24.62 -32.01 -17.57
CA ASN A 140 25.60 -30.94 -17.78
C ASN A 140 26.68 -31.33 -18.79
N ALA A 141 27.18 -32.58 -18.74
CA ALA A 141 28.22 -33.04 -19.66
C ALA A 141 27.81 -32.96 -21.15
N ALA A 142 26.51 -33.09 -21.45
CA ALA A 142 25.98 -33.00 -22.80
C ALA A 142 25.53 -31.56 -23.17
N LEU A 143 24.96 -30.84 -22.21
CA LEU A 143 24.32 -29.53 -22.45
C LEU A 143 25.25 -28.33 -22.19
N GLY A 144 26.34 -28.54 -21.46
CA GLY A 144 27.29 -27.52 -21.03
C GLY A 144 26.89 -26.79 -19.75
N SER A 145 27.90 -26.27 -19.04
CA SER A 145 27.74 -25.60 -17.75
C SER A 145 26.90 -24.33 -17.80
N ALA A 146 26.93 -23.59 -18.91
CA ALA A 146 26.16 -22.36 -19.07
C ALA A 146 24.65 -22.61 -18.90
N MET A 147 24.13 -23.73 -19.42
CA MET A 147 22.70 -24.04 -19.32
C MET A 147 22.26 -24.34 -17.89
N GLN A 148 23.10 -25.04 -17.12
CA GLN A 148 22.86 -25.26 -15.69
C GLN A 148 22.89 -23.94 -14.93
N SER A 149 23.94 -23.13 -15.12
CA SER A 149 24.11 -21.86 -14.41
C SER A 149 22.97 -20.89 -14.70
N ASP A 150 22.55 -20.76 -15.96
CA ASP A 150 21.40 -19.91 -16.30
C ASP A 150 20.12 -20.40 -15.61
N ALA A 151 19.86 -21.71 -15.59
CA ALA A 151 18.68 -22.28 -14.93
C ALA A 151 18.70 -22.10 -13.40
N GLU A 152 19.87 -22.26 -12.78
CA GLU A 152 20.09 -22.02 -11.36
C GLU A 152 19.85 -20.56 -10.98
N ASN A 153 20.36 -19.63 -11.79
CA ASN A 153 20.18 -18.20 -11.60
C ASN A 153 18.69 -17.82 -11.66
N PHE A 154 17.93 -18.31 -12.65
CA PHE A 154 16.49 -18.05 -12.71
C PHE A 154 15.75 -18.56 -11.48
N LEU A 155 16.07 -19.76 -10.97
CA LEU A 155 15.45 -20.30 -9.78
C LEU A 155 15.79 -19.47 -8.53
N THR A 156 17.05 -19.06 -8.40
CA THR A 156 17.54 -18.25 -7.28
C THR A 156 16.92 -16.86 -7.28
N ASP A 157 16.94 -16.20 -8.43
CA ASP A 157 16.38 -14.86 -8.62
C ASP A 157 14.86 -14.87 -8.39
N PHE A 158 14.15 -15.89 -8.87
CA PHE A 158 12.73 -16.05 -8.62
C PHE A 158 12.43 -16.16 -7.13
N LYS A 159 13.14 -17.02 -6.40
CA LYS A 159 12.94 -17.20 -4.96
C LYS A 159 13.21 -15.90 -4.19
N ALA A 160 14.29 -15.20 -4.52
CA ALA A 160 14.63 -13.92 -3.91
C ALA A 160 13.56 -12.85 -4.20
N ALA A 161 13.16 -12.70 -5.46
CA ALA A 161 12.15 -11.74 -5.88
C ALA A 161 10.77 -12.04 -5.26
N ARG A 162 10.37 -13.32 -5.21
CA ARG A 162 9.11 -13.74 -4.61
C ARG A 162 9.08 -13.48 -3.10
N LYS A 163 10.17 -13.77 -2.39
CA LYS A 163 10.30 -13.45 -0.96
C LYS A 163 10.17 -11.95 -0.72
N ALA A 164 10.93 -11.13 -1.43
CA ALA A 164 10.88 -9.67 -1.30
C ALA A 164 9.49 -9.11 -1.62
N GLN A 165 8.82 -9.65 -2.64
CA GLN A 165 7.45 -9.26 -2.98
C GLN A 165 6.47 -9.58 -1.83
N LEU A 166 6.52 -10.79 -1.27
CA LEU A 166 5.64 -11.21 -0.17
C LEU A 166 5.86 -10.40 1.11
N GLU A 167 7.13 -10.13 1.46
CA GLU A 167 7.48 -9.27 2.60
C GLU A 167 6.88 -7.87 2.41
N LYS A 168 7.02 -7.28 1.22
CA LYS A 168 6.49 -5.95 0.93
C LYS A 168 4.95 -5.92 0.94
N ILE A 169 4.27 -6.97 0.46
CA ILE A 169 2.81 -7.10 0.57
C ILE A 169 2.37 -7.09 2.05
N GLY A 170 3.11 -7.79 2.91
CA GLY A 170 2.89 -7.78 4.36
C GLY A 170 3.05 -6.38 4.96
N GLU A 171 4.12 -5.68 4.60
CA GLU A 171 4.37 -4.31 5.08
C GLU A 171 3.29 -3.31 4.65
N VAL A 172 2.82 -3.38 3.39
CA VAL A 172 1.75 -2.49 2.89
C VAL A 172 0.44 -2.78 3.63
N SER A 173 0.13 -4.05 3.88
CA SER A 173 -1.08 -4.44 4.62
C SER A 173 -1.03 -3.94 6.07
N ALA A 174 0.13 -4.05 6.73
CA ALA A 174 0.32 -3.50 8.08
C ALA A 174 0.22 -1.97 8.08
N GLN A 175 0.80 -1.31 7.08
CA GLN A 175 0.74 0.15 6.96
C GLN A 175 -0.69 0.64 6.80
N LYS A 176 -1.51 -0.02 5.97
CA LYS A 176 -2.95 0.30 5.81
C LYS A 176 -3.71 0.28 7.14
N SER A 177 -3.44 -0.73 7.96
CA SER A 177 -4.03 -0.83 9.30
C SER A 177 -3.59 0.32 10.21
N THR A 178 -2.31 0.70 10.13
CA THR A 178 -1.78 1.87 10.85
C THR A 178 -2.41 3.17 10.36
N THR A 179 -2.50 3.39 9.04
CA THR A 179 -3.14 4.58 8.45
C THR A 179 -4.59 4.70 8.92
N SER A 180 -5.35 3.61 8.89
CA SER A 180 -6.74 3.59 9.39
C SER A 180 -6.82 3.96 10.87
N THR A 181 -6.00 3.34 11.72
CA THR A 181 -5.96 3.67 13.16
C THR A 181 -5.60 5.14 13.40
N ASN A 182 -4.69 5.68 12.59
CA ASN A 182 -4.28 7.07 12.70
C ASN A 182 -5.36 8.04 12.20
N SER A 183 -6.21 7.62 11.24
CA SER A 183 -7.40 8.38 10.79
C SER A 183 -8.34 8.60 11.96
N ASP A 184 -8.72 7.51 12.64
CA ASP A 184 -9.55 7.57 13.84
C ASP A 184 -8.89 8.50 14.90
N GLY A 185 -7.56 8.46 15.00
CA GLY A 185 -6.79 9.32 15.90
C GLY A 185 -6.99 10.81 15.65
N ILE A 186 -6.84 11.27 14.41
CA ILE A 186 -7.01 12.69 14.07
C ILE A 186 -8.47 13.11 14.14
N GLU A 187 -9.40 12.28 13.67
CA GLU A 187 -10.84 12.58 13.70
C GLU A 187 -11.35 12.74 15.14
N ASN A 188 -10.97 11.82 16.03
CA ASN A 188 -11.32 11.90 17.44
C ASN A 188 -10.71 13.14 18.10
N GLU A 189 -9.48 13.52 17.74
CA GLU A 189 -8.84 14.69 18.33
C GLU A 189 -9.48 15.99 17.86
N LEU A 190 -9.83 16.12 16.59
CA LEU A 190 -10.59 17.26 16.08
C LEU A 190 -11.96 17.37 16.76
N MET A 191 -12.65 16.24 16.97
CA MET A 191 -13.94 16.25 17.68
C MET A 191 -13.81 16.66 19.15
N LYS A 192 -12.78 16.16 19.86
CA LYS A 192 -12.49 16.61 21.22
C LYS A 192 -12.21 18.10 21.28
N ASN A 193 -11.49 18.65 20.31
CA ASN A 193 -11.20 20.08 20.27
C ASN A 193 -12.47 20.91 20.12
N VAL A 194 -13.43 20.47 19.29
CA VAL A 194 -14.77 21.10 19.18
C VAL A 194 -15.44 21.15 20.55
N HIS A 195 -15.46 20.05 21.29
CA HIS A 195 -16.06 20.00 22.63
C HIS A 195 -15.33 20.87 23.66
N LEU A 196 -14.00 20.83 23.66
CA LEU A 196 -13.20 21.60 24.61
C LEU A 196 -13.37 23.10 24.37
N ILE A 197 -13.29 23.56 23.12
CA ILE A 197 -13.51 24.98 22.78
C ILE A 197 -14.93 25.41 23.13
N ALA A 198 -15.95 24.61 22.80
CA ALA A 198 -17.34 24.90 23.17
C ALA A 198 -17.54 25.00 24.69
N SER A 199 -16.80 24.19 25.48
CA SER A 199 -16.85 24.27 26.94
C SER A 199 -16.15 25.49 27.52
N MET A 200 -15.16 26.04 26.82
CA MET A 200 -14.43 27.26 27.22
C MET A 200 -15.24 28.53 26.93
N PHE A 201 -16.05 28.53 25.88
CA PHE A 201 -16.80 29.70 25.40
C PHE A 201 -18.31 29.40 25.32
N ILE A 202 -18.88 28.95 26.44
CA ILE A 202 -20.30 28.56 26.52
C ILE A 202 -21.20 29.74 26.11
N GLY A 203 -22.00 29.54 25.06
CA GLY A 203 -22.95 30.53 24.54
C GLY A 203 -22.35 31.54 23.57
N ASP A 204 -21.03 31.54 23.36
CA ASP A 204 -20.34 32.41 22.41
C ASP A 204 -19.91 31.60 21.17
N VAL A 205 -20.89 31.41 20.27
CA VAL A 205 -20.72 30.59 19.07
C VAL A 205 -19.67 31.20 18.13
N GLU A 206 -19.70 32.52 17.94
CA GLU A 206 -18.74 33.23 17.08
C GLU A 206 -17.31 33.01 17.57
N ARG A 207 -17.09 33.12 18.89
CA ARG A 207 -15.77 32.84 19.46
C ARG A 207 -15.32 31.40 19.28
N CYS A 208 -16.24 30.43 19.34
CA CYS A 208 -15.92 29.04 19.03
C CYS A 208 -15.51 28.87 17.56
N MET A 209 -16.21 29.55 16.65
CA MET A 209 -16.00 29.48 15.20
C MET A 209 -14.67 30.11 14.76
N ASP A 210 -14.10 31.04 15.52
CA ASP A 210 -12.74 31.57 15.28
C ASP A 210 -11.69 30.46 15.12
N PHE A 211 -11.91 29.30 15.75
CA PHE A 211 -10.97 28.17 15.75
C PHE A 211 -11.20 27.14 14.64
N PHE A 212 -12.32 27.21 13.92
CA PHE A 212 -12.70 26.18 12.95
C PHE A 212 -13.08 26.79 11.60
N ASP A 213 -12.57 26.20 10.52
CA ASP A 213 -12.92 26.61 9.16
C ASP A 213 -13.82 25.55 8.51
N GLN A 214 -15.13 25.75 8.58
CA GLN A 214 -16.09 24.78 8.05
C GLN A 214 -16.05 24.63 6.53
N SER A 215 -15.41 25.55 5.80
CA SER A 215 -15.35 25.50 4.33
C SER A 215 -14.67 24.23 3.81
N PHE A 216 -13.79 23.60 4.60
CA PHE A 216 -13.11 22.37 4.23
C PHE A 216 -13.91 21.09 4.54
N ILE A 217 -14.96 21.17 5.35
CA ILE A 217 -15.74 19.99 5.81
C ILE A 217 -17.21 20.03 5.38
N ARG A 218 -17.66 21.11 4.72
CA ARG A 218 -18.97 21.14 4.07
C ARG A 218 -18.91 20.35 2.76
N GLY A 219 -19.76 19.34 2.64
CA GLY A 219 -19.98 18.64 1.38
C GLY A 219 -20.48 19.61 0.31
N SER A 220 -20.15 19.35 -0.95
CA SER A 220 -20.46 20.19 -2.13
C SER A 220 -21.95 20.50 -2.36
N GLU A 221 -22.86 19.98 -1.52
CA GLU A 221 -24.30 20.18 -1.63
C GLU A 221 -24.85 21.33 -0.77
N THR A 222 -24.07 21.92 0.14
CA THR A 222 -24.58 22.97 1.06
C THR A 222 -24.32 24.42 0.60
N ALA A 223 -23.76 24.61 -0.58
CA ALA A 223 -23.56 25.95 -1.15
C ALA A 223 -24.85 26.57 -1.75
N ASP A 224 -25.91 25.78 -1.93
CA ASP A 224 -27.13 26.20 -2.63
C ASP A 224 -28.31 26.58 -1.70
N GLU A 225 -28.17 26.50 -0.38
CA GLU A 225 -29.29 26.77 0.57
C GLU A 225 -29.14 28.08 1.40
N GLU A 226 -28.09 28.88 1.21
CA GLU A 226 -27.89 30.16 1.93
C GLU A 226 -28.01 31.42 1.04
N GLU A 227 -28.65 31.33 -0.12
CA GLU A 227 -29.12 32.51 -0.86
C GLU A 227 -30.61 32.37 -1.22
N GLU A 228 -31.50 32.82 -0.32
CA GLU A 228 -32.67 33.60 -0.72
C GLU A 228 -33.20 34.43 0.47
N PRO A 229 -33.49 35.73 0.29
CA PRO A 229 -33.90 36.67 1.34
C PRO A 229 -35.35 36.51 1.84
#